data_AF-A0A0T1SBV7-F1
#
_entry.id   AF-A0A0T1SBV7-F1
#
_cell.length_a   1.000
_cell.length_b   1.000
_cell.length_c   1.000
_cell.angle_alpha   90.00
_cell.angle_beta   90.00
_cell.angle_gamma   90.00
#
_symmetry.space_group_name_H-M   'P 1'
#
loop_
_entity.id
_entity.type
_entity.pdbx_description
1 polymer ?
#
loop_
_entity_poly.entity_id
_entity_poly.type
_entity_poly.pdbx_seq_one_letter_code
_entity_poly.pdbx_strand_id
1 'polypeptide(L)'
;MPPPPSPPRAGTEELTEVGEAFLGLAPGAGVNVVELADGAGVCVVQTGRGGGKVYVAPDRTVLFVPSAMDFDTGLAAFLGGARTPVKGVEDRP
;
A
#
# COMPACT_ATOMS: atom_id res chain seq x y z
N MET A 1 15.55 -31.01 1.11
CA MET A 1 15.88 -29.58 0.96
C MET A 1 14.60 -28.80 1.23
N PRO A 2 14.52 -27.96 2.27
CA PRO A 2 13.48 -26.93 2.31
C PRO A 2 13.69 -25.99 1.10
N PRO A 3 12.63 -25.41 0.50
CA PRO A 3 12.82 -24.34 -0.47
C PRO A 3 13.66 -23.23 0.20
N PRO A 4 14.52 -22.52 -0.55
CA PRO A 4 15.23 -21.39 0.02
C PRO A 4 14.20 -20.43 0.63
N PRO A 5 14.46 -19.83 1.81
CA PRO A 5 13.68 -18.68 2.22
C PRO A 5 13.78 -17.68 1.05
N SER A 6 12.66 -17.34 0.43
CA SER A 6 12.63 -16.25 -0.53
C SER A 6 13.34 -15.08 0.13
N PRO A 7 14.34 -14.45 -0.51
CA PRO A 7 14.96 -13.27 0.08
C PRO A 7 13.81 -12.33 0.46
N PRO A 8 13.87 -11.60 1.58
CA PRO A 8 12.99 -10.45 1.74
C PRO A 8 13.22 -9.65 0.47
N ARG A 9 12.21 -9.59 -0.42
CA ARG A 9 12.29 -8.78 -1.62
C ARG A 9 12.67 -7.42 -1.08
N ALA A 10 13.84 -6.89 -1.40
CA ALA A 10 14.24 -5.54 -0.98
C ALA A 10 13.16 -4.49 -1.37
N GLY A 11 12.27 -4.84 -2.30
CA GLY A 11 11.05 -4.11 -2.60
C GLY A 11 9.99 -4.08 -1.50
N THR A 12 9.75 -5.11 -0.68
CA THR A 12 8.65 -5.10 0.31
C THR A 12 8.85 -3.98 1.35
N GLU A 13 10.08 -3.78 1.82
CA GLU A 13 10.44 -2.65 2.71
C GLU A 13 10.30 -1.30 1.98
N GLU A 14 10.90 -1.14 0.80
CA GLU A 14 10.79 0.11 0.00
C GLU A 14 9.32 0.46 -0.30
N LEU A 15 8.50 -0.55 -0.63
CA LEU A 15 7.07 -0.39 -0.89
C LEU A 15 6.30 -0.04 0.38
N THR A 16 6.70 -0.59 1.52
CA THR A 16 6.10 -0.24 2.83
C THR A 16 6.39 1.22 3.14
N GLU A 17 7.65 1.66 2.98
CA GLU A 17 8.06 3.05 3.18
C GLU A 17 7.28 4.01 2.27
N VAL A 18 7.06 3.65 1.00
CA VAL A 18 6.23 4.42 0.07
C VAL A 18 4.78 4.53 0.58
N GLY A 19 4.21 3.43 1.10
CA GLY A 19 2.87 3.41 1.67
C GLY A 19 2.75 4.26 2.95
N GLU A 20 3.73 4.17 3.85
CA GLU A 20 3.80 4.98 5.07
C GLU A 20 3.96 6.47 4.74
N ALA A 21 4.86 6.81 3.82
CA ALA A 21 5.07 8.17 3.35
C ALA A 21 3.82 8.77 2.69
N PHE A 22 3.10 7.97 1.90
CA PHE A 22 1.83 8.39 1.30
C PHE A 22 0.75 8.67 2.36
N LEU A 23 0.72 7.86 3.42
CA LEU A 23 -0.18 8.07 4.56
C LEU A 23 0.26 9.22 5.47
N GLY A 24 1.43 9.83 5.21
CA GLY A 24 2.02 10.87 6.06
C GLY A 24 2.38 10.36 7.46
N LEU A 25 2.64 9.06 7.60
CA LEU A 25 3.00 8.43 8.86
C LEU A 25 4.52 8.48 9.06
N ALA A 26 4.94 8.58 10.32
CA ALA A 26 6.34 8.40 10.65
C ALA A 26 6.74 6.94 10.37
N PRO A 27 7.97 6.67 9.90
CA PRO A 27 8.45 5.31 9.72
C PRO A 27 8.36 4.54 11.03
N GLY A 28 7.69 3.38 11.03
CA GLY A 28 7.45 2.58 12.22
C GLY A 28 6.25 3.03 13.05
N ALA A 29 5.42 3.94 12.55
CA ALA A 29 4.07 4.12 13.06
C ALA A 29 3.32 2.79 12.96
N GLY A 30 2.38 2.52 13.88
CA GLY A 30 1.60 1.28 13.86
C GLY A 30 0.82 1.13 12.56
N VAL A 31 1.39 0.42 11.59
CA VAL A 31 0.76 0.03 10.34
C VAL A 31 0.80 -1.49 10.23
N ASN A 32 -0.24 -2.05 9.64
CA ASN A 32 -0.29 -3.47 9.32
C ASN A 32 0.03 -3.64 7.84
N VAL A 33 1.15 -4.30 7.56
CA VAL A 33 1.61 -4.56 6.19
C VAL A 33 1.18 -5.96 5.79
N VAL A 34 0.40 -6.04 4.71
CA VAL A 34 -0.08 -7.30 4.13
C VAL A 34 0.54 -7.47 2.75
N GLU A 35 1.40 -8.47 2.59
CA GLU A 35 1.96 -8.79 1.27
C GLU A 35 0.86 -9.35 0.35
N LEU A 36 0.78 -8.83 -0.87
CA LEU A 36 -0.20 -9.30 -1.85
C LEU A 36 0.33 -10.57 -2.52
N ALA A 37 -0.59 -11.49 -2.83
CA ALA A 37 -0.30 -12.71 -3.58
C ALA A 37 0.33 -12.39 -4.95
N ASP A 38 1.09 -13.35 -5.48
CA ASP A 38 1.76 -13.29 -6.79
C ASP A 38 2.79 -12.16 -6.95
N GLY A 39 3.13 -11.46 -5.86
CA GLY A 39 4.00 -10.30 -5.93
C GLY A 39 3.33 -9.07 -6.52
N ALA A 40 2.00 -8.98 -6.45
CA ALA A 40 1.26 -7.81 -6.90
C ALA A 40 1.63 -6.53 -6.13
N GLY A 41 2.24 -6.65 -4.94
CA GLY A 41 2.69 -5.53 -4.13
C GLY A 41 2.52 -5.77 -2.63
N VAL A 42 2.39 -4.68 -1.87
CA VAL A 42 2.09 -4.69 -0.43
C VAL A 42 0.86 -3.82 -0.15
N CYS A 43 0.11 -4.13 0.90
CA CYS A 43 -0.96 -3.30 1.41
C CYS A 43 -0.58 -2.80 2.80
N VAL A 44 -0.39 -1.50 2.94
CA VAL A 44 -0.13 -0.82 4.20
C VAL A 44 -1.45 -0.31 4.76
N VAL A 45 -1.92 -0.91 5.85
CA VAL A 45 -3.15 -0.55 6.54
C VAL A 45 -2.79 0.29 7.77
N GLN A 46 -3.25 1.54 7.83
CA GLN A 46 -3.04 2.36 9.02
C GLN A 46 -3.83 1.78 10.20
N THR A 47 -3.15 1.44 11.31
CA THR A 47 -3.83 1.01 12.53
C THR A 47 -4.25 2.24 13.34
N GLY A 48 -5.41 2.82 13.00
CA GLY A 48 -5.89 4.07 13.60
C GLY A 48 -7.34 4.40 13.24
N ARG A 49 -8.02 5.19 14.08
CA ARG A 49 -9.41 5.60 13.85
C ARG A 49 -9.47 6.57 12.67
N GLY A 50 -10.15 6.18 11.59
CA GLY A 50 -10.15 6.93 10.32
C GLY A 50 -8.95 6.63 9.42
N GLY A 51 -8.11 5.66 9.79
CA GLY A 51 -6.99 5.22 8.98
C GLY A 51 -7.44 4.54 7.70
N GLY A 52 -7.04 5.10 6.57
CA GLY A 52 -7.16 4.43 5.28
C GLY A 52 -6.15 3.29 5.15
N LYS A 53 -6.21 2.62 4.02
CA LYS A 53 -5.21 1.61 3.62
C LYS A 53 -4.64 2.00 2.27
N VAL A 54 -3.38 1.70 2.03
CA VAL A 54 -2.68 2.00 0.78
C VAL A 54 -2.13 0.71 0.21
N TYR A 55 -2.48 0.40 -1.03
CA TYR A 55 -1.87 -0.67 -1.80
C TYR A 55 -0.73 -0.09 -2.62
N VAL A 56 0.45 -0.68 -2.55
CA VAL A 56 1.64 -0.22 -3.25
C VAL A 56 2.11 -1.34 -4.17
N ALA A 57 2.12 -1.06 -5.47
CA ALA A 57 2.58 -1.98 -6.50
C ALA A 57 4.10 -1.98 -6.60
N PRO A 58 4.72 -3.07 -7.11
CA PRO A 58 6.18 -3.11 -7.34
C PRO A 58 6.67 -2.01 -8.30
N ASP A 59 5.79 -1.46 -9.14
CA ASP A 59 6.04 -0.31 -10.02
C ASP A 59 6.02 1.05 -9.28
N ARG A 60 5.96 1.06 -7.94
CA ARG A 60 5.83 2.25 -7.08
C ARG A 60 4.52 3.02 -7.23
N THR A 61 3.55 2.45 -7.93
CA THR A 61 2.21 3.02 -8.05
C THR A 61 1.37 2.64 -6.84
N VAL A 62 0.64 3.62 -6.30
CA VAL A 62 -0.15 3.45 -5.07
C VAL A 62 -1.65 3.55 -5.33
N LEU A 63 -2.45 2.86 -4.52
CA LEU A 63 -3.89 3.03 -4.43
C LEU A 63 -4.26 3.24 -2.97
N PHE A 64 -4.64 4.47 -2.63
CA PHE A 64 -5.25 4.79 -1.37
C PHE A 64 -6.73 4.41 -1.40
N VAL A 65 -7.11 3.60 -0.43
CA VAL A 65 -8.47 3.14 -0.21
C VAL A 65 -8.95 3.69 1.14
N PRO A 66 -9.90 4.64 1.12
CA PRO A 66 -10.41 5.23 2.35
C PRO A 66 -11.07 4.17 3.24
N SER A 67 -11.19 4.47 4.54
CA SER A 67 -11.76 3.57 5.54
C SER A 67 -13.21 3.13 5.22
N ALA A 68 -13.93 3.91 4.40
CA ALA A 68 -15.29 3.61 3.95
C ALA A 68 -15.39 2.45 2.92
N MET A 69 -14.27 2.02 2.33
CA MET A 69 -14.24 0.95 1.34
C MET A 69 -13.50 -0.26 1.91
N ASP A 70 -14.04 -1.45 1.72
CA ASP A 70 -13.45 -2.70 2.23
C ASP A 70 -12.13 -3.06 1.57
N PHE A 71 -11.36 -3.93 2.24
CA PHE A 71 -10.08 -4.43 1.73
C PHE A 71 -10.25 -5.16 0.40
N ASP A 72 -11.19 -6.09 0.29
CA ASP A 72 -11.40 -6.88 -0.94
C ASP A 72 -11.78 -5.99 -2.13
N THR A 73 -12.64 -4.99 -1.91
CA THR A 73 -13.03 -4.02 -2.95
C THR A 73 -11.83 -3.18 -3.41
N GLY A 74 -11.01 -2.73 -2.45
CA GLY A 74 -9.78 -2.01 -2.74
C GLY A 74 -8.74 -2.84 -3.50
N LEU A 75 -8.57 -4.10 -3.08
CA LEU A 75 -7.68 -5.05 -3.73
C LEU A 75 -8.14 -5.38 -5.15
N ALA A 76 -9.43 -5.64 -5.37
CA ALA A 76 -9.97 -5.89 -6.69
C ALA A 76 -9.77 -4.70 -7.63
N ALA A 77 -9.96 -3.48 -7.14
CA ALA A 77 -9.67 -2.26 -7.89
C ALA A 77 -8.17 -2.15 -8.21
N PHE A 78 -7.31 -2.41 -7.24
CA PHE A 78 -5.85 -2.39 -7.41
C PHE A 78 -5.37 -3.42 -8.43
N LEU A 79 -5.86 -4.66 -8.36
CA LEU A 79 -5.55 -5.72 -9.32
C LEU A 79 -6.15 -5.43 -10.70
N GLY A 80 -7.30 -4.74 -10.75
CA GLY A 80 -7.91 -4.22 -11.97
C GLY A 80 -7.17 -3.04 -12.61
N GLY A 81 -6.07 -2.58 -12.01
CA GLY A 81 -5.26 -1.47 -12.53
C GLY A 81 -5.67 -0.08 -12.03
N ALA A 82 -6.61 0.01 -11.08
CA ALA A 82 -6.89 1.28 -10.42
C ALA A 82 -5.66 1.73 -9.62
N ARG A 83 -5.31 2.99 -9.78
CA ARG A 83 -4.26 3.67 -9.02
C ARG A 83 -4.80 5.01 -8.54
N THR A 84 -4.38 5.41 -7.36
CA THR A 84 -4.63 6.76 -6.88
C THR A 84 -3.64 7.66 -7.61
N PRO A 85 -4.10 8.56 -8.50
CA PRO A 85 -3.22 9.58 -9.02
C PRO A 85 -2.69 10.35 -7.81
N VAL A 86 -1.38 10.52 -7.72
CA VAL A 86 -0.76 11.52 -6.83
C VAL A 86 -1.34 12.85 -7.26
N LYS A 87 -2.43 13.26 -6.63
CA LYS A 87 -3.13 14.48 -7.00
C LYS A 87 -2.13 15.59 -6.73
N GLY A 88 -1.68 16.23 -7.81
CA GLY A 88 -0.94 17.46 -7.74
C GLY A 88 -1.64 18.40 -6.77
N VAL A 89 -0.83 19.03 -5.92
CA VAL A 89 -1.16 20.29 -5.27
C VAL A 89 -1.53 21.27 -6.36
N GLU A 90 -2.80 21.36 -6.77
CA GLU A 90 -3.37 22.45 -7.58
C GLU A 90 -4.86 22.14 -7.78
N ASP A 91 -5.69 22.62 -6.86
CA ASP A 91 -6.91 23.37 -7.17
C ASP A 91 -7.52 23.81 -5.83
N ARG A 92 -7.18 25.04 -5.41
CA ARG A 92 -8.01 25.79 -4.48
C ARG A 92 -8.24 27.16 -5.12
N PRO A 93 -9.48 27.56 -5.42
CA PRO A 93 -9.80 28.87 -5.96
C PRO A 93 -9.55 29.99 -4.94
#